data_AF-A0A965JLC9-F1
#
_entry.id   AF-A0A965JLC9-F1
#
_cell.length_a   1.000
_cell.length_b   1.000
_cell.length_c   1.000
_cell.angle_alpha   90.00
_cell.angle_beta   90.00
_cell.angle_gamma   90.00
#
_symmetry.space_group_name_H-M   'P 1'
#
loop_
_entity.id
_entity.type
_entity.pdbx_description
1 polymer ?
#
loop_
_entity_poly.entity_id
_entity_poly.type
_entity_poly.pdbx_seq_one_letter_code
_entity_poly.pdbx_strand_id
1 'polypeptide(L)' 'STTVADMTIQSDTFRAKVEGVIYGAVLVSITPVGDDTYETTLSLDQSVVRDLRTLYLTQLASRRR' A
#
# COMPACT_ATOMS: atom_id res chain seq x y z
N SER A 1 24.81 -25.54 -11.31
CA SER A 1 23.52 -25.29 -11.98
C SER A 1 22.68 -24.42 -11.06
N THR A 2 22.52 -23.14 -11.41
CA THR A 2 21.82 -22.16 -10.57
C THR A 2 20.37 -22.11 -11.05
N THR A 3 19.45 -22.61 -10.25
CA THR A 3 18.03 -22.64 -10.61
C THR A 3 17.43 -21.26 -10.34
N VAL A 4 16.97 -20.60 -11.40
CA VAL A 4 16.20 -19.36 -11.35
C VAL A 4 14.78 -19.71 -10.87
N ALA A 5 14.56 -19.70 -9.56
CA ALA A 5 13.22 -19.85 -8.97
C ALA A 5 12.80 -18.63 -8.12
N ASP A 6 13.72 -17.72 -7.81
CA ASP A 6 13.47 -16.56 -6.92
C ASP A 6 12.96 -15.30 -7.66
N MET A 7 12.77 -15.32 -8.98
CA MET A 7 12.35 -14.13 -9.75
C MET A 7 10.84 -14.06 -10.06
N THR A 8 9.97 -14.50 -9.15
CA THR A 8 8.51 -14.45 -9.44
C THR A 8 7.60 -13.95 -8.33
N ILE A 9 8.08 -13.78 -7.10
CA ILE A 9 7.19 -13.38 -5.99
C ILE A 9 7.86 -12.30 -5.13
N GLN A 10 8.15 -11.14 -5.72
CA GLN A 10 8.34 -9.91 -4.94
C GLN A 10 6.99 -9.19 -4.83
N SER A 11 5.99 -9.88 -4.26
CA SER A 11 4.73 -9.24 -3.86
C SER A 11 4.93 -8.63 -2.48
N ASP A 12 5.64 -7.51 -2.43
CA ASP A 12 5.84 -6.76 -1.19
C ASP A 12 4.49 -6.23 -0.71
N THR A 13 3.88 -6.92 0.25
CA THR A 13 2.65 -6.45 0.90
C THR A 13 3.04 -5.45 1.97
N PHE A 14 2.78 -4.18 1.69
CA PHE A 14 3.07 -3.09 2.61
C PHE A 14 1.80 -2.65 3.36
N ARG A 15 1.84 -2.68 4.70
CA ARG A 15 0.74 -2.21 5.55
C ARG A 15 1.12 -0.90 6.23
N ALA A 16 0.45 0.18 5.85
CA ALA A 16 0.50 1.47 6.53
C ALA A 16 -0.88 1.95 6.93
N LYS A 17 -0.94 2.70 8.04
CA LYS A 17 -2.05 3.60 8.31
C LYS A 17 -1.76 4.92 7.62
N VAL A 18 -2.68 5.37 6.76
CA VAL A 18 -2.61 6.69 6.14
C VAL A 18 -3.64 7.58 6.83
N GLU A 19 -3.19 8.72 7.34
CA GLU A 19 -4.06 9.77 7.86
C GLU A 19 -3.99 10.94 6.88
N GLY A 20 -4.95 11.04 5.96
CA GLY A 20 -4.95 12.07 4.93
C GLY A 20 -5.73 11.69 3.67
N VAL A 21 -5.52 12.47 2.61
CA VAL A 21 -6.16 12.29 1.29
C VAL A 21 -5.14 11.68 0.32
N ILE A 22 -5.55 10.63 -0.40
CA ILE A 22 -4.76 10.05 -1.48
C ILE A 22 -5.33 10.56 -2.81
N TYR A 23 -4.60 11.45 -3.48
CA TYR A 23 -5.00 11.98 -4.78
C TYR A 23 -4.79 10.96 -5.90
N GLY A 24 -5.70 10.95 -6.88
CA GLY A 24 -5.65 10.05 -8.03
C GLY A 24 -6.05 8.61 -7.73
N ALA A 25 -6.52 8.31 -6.51
CA ALA A 25 -7.07 7.01 -6.20
C ALA A 25 -8.38 6.77 -6.95
N VAL A 26 -8.53 5.59 -7.55
CA VAL A 26 -9.74 5.19 -8.27
C VAL A 26 -10.44 4.09 -7.49
N LEU A 27 -11.74 4.27 -7.26
CA LEU A 27 -12.57 3.29 -6.57
C LEU A 27 -12.75 2.04 -7.44
N VAL A 28 -12.38 0.87 -6.89
CA VAL A 28 -12.56 -0.43 -7.54
C VAL A 28 -13.76 -1.17 -6.96
N SER A 29 -13.87 -1.23 -5.62
CA SER A 29 -15.01 -1.87 -4.97
C SER A 29 -15.26 -1.32 -3.57
N ILE A 30 -16.50 -1.50 -3.11
CA ILE A 30 -16.91 -1.28 -1.73
C ILE A 30 -17.61 -2.55 -1.26
N THR A 31 -17.16 -3.09 -0.13
CA THR A 31 -17.73 -4.28 0.52
C THR A 31 -18.26 -3.87 1.90
N PRO A 32 -19.55 -4.03 2.19
CA PRO A 32 -20.05 -3.84 3.55
C PRO A 32 -19.49 -4.94 4.45
N VAL A 33 -18.92 -4.55 5.59
CA VAL A 33 -18.35 -5.48 6.59
C VAL A 33 -19.01 -5.33 7.97
N GLY A 34 -19.98 -4.43 8.10
CA GLY A 34 -20.83 -4.20 9.26
C GLY A 34 -21.93 -3.19 8.92
N ASP A 35 -22.71 -2.78 9.91
CA ASP A 35 -23.86 -1.88 9.70
C ASP A 35 -23.44 -0.52 9.09
N ASP A 36 -22.38 0.08 9.64
CA ASP A 36 -21.84 1.38 9.19
C ASP A 36 -20.36 1.30 8.77
N THR A 37 -19.83 0.10 8.55
CA THR A 37 -18.42 -0.10 8.20
C THR A 37 -18.28 -0.76 6.84
N TYR A 38 -17.46 -0.13 6.00
CA TYR A 38 -17.24 -0.55 4.63
C TYR A 38 -15.74 -0.71 4.38
N GLU A 39 -15.37 -1.85 3.81
CA GLU A 39 -14.03 -2.04 3.25
C GLU A 39 -14.04 -1.55 1.81
N THR A 40 -13.06 -0.72 1.45
CA THR A 40 -12.94 -0.15 0.11
C THR A 40 -11.65 -0.61 -0.54
N THR A 41 -11.73 -1.16 -1.74
CA THR A 41 -10.55 -1.43 -2.57
C THR A 41 -10.37 -0.28 -3.56
N LEU A 42 -9.18 0.33 -3.56
CA LEU A 42 -8.80 1.42 -4.45
C LEU A 42 -7.60 1.00 -5.29
N SER A 43 -7.58 1.38 -6.56
CA SER A 43 -6.38 1.28 -7.40
C SER A 43 -5.62 2.59 -7.39
N LEU A 44 -4.29 2.51 -7.32
CA LEU A 44 -3.39 3.65 -7.32
C LEU A 44 -2.36 3.51 -8.44
N ASP A 45 -1.92 4.65 -8.98
CA ASP A 45 -0.76 4.70 -9.85
C ASP A 45 0.52 4.26 -9.11
N GLN A 46 1.43 3.60 -9.83
CA GLN A 46 2.66 3.07 -9.25
C GLN A 46 3.54 4.16 -8.61
N SER A 47 3.53 5.37 -9.16
CA SER A 47 4.25 6.53 -8.59
C SER A 47 3.75 6.86 -7.18
N VAL A 48 2.43 6.95 -7.01
CA VAL A 48 1.79 7.23 -5.71
C VAL A 48 2.15 6.15 -4.68
N VAL A 49 2.15 4.88 -5.08
CA VAL A 49 2.56 3.77 -4.20
C VAL A 49 4.02 3.91 -3.74
N ARG A 50 4.93 4.31 -4.66
CA ARG A 50 6.35 4.54 -4.33
C ARG A 50 6.53 5.70 -3.36
N ASP A 51 5.73 6.76 -3.50
CA ASP A 51 5.78 7.92 -2.62
C ASP A 51 5.29 7.56 -1.21
N LEU A 52 4.16 6.86 -1.10
CA LEU A 52 3.63 6.36 0.18
C LEU A 52 4.65 5.46 0.90
N ARG A 53 5.32 4.58 0.16
CA ARG A 53 6.40 3.75 0.71
C ARG A 53 7.56 4.59 1.24
N THR A 54 7.98 5.60 0.47
CA THR A 54 9.09 6.49 0.87
C THR A 54 8.73 7.24 2.15
N LEU A 55 7.54 7.83 2.21
CA LEU A 55 7.05 8.54 3.40
C LEU A 55 7.05 7.65 4.64
N TYR A 56 6.57 6.41 4.51
CA TYR A 56 6.62 5.46 5.62
C TYR A 56 8.04 5.15 6.09
N LEU A 57 8.95 4.87 5.16
CA LEU A 57 10.34 4.57 5.49
C LEU A 57 11.02 5.77 6.17
N THR A 58 10.74 6.99 5.70
CA THR A 58 11.19 8.23 6.35
C THR A 58 10.62 8.36 7.76
N GLN A 59 9.34 8.07 7.97
CA GLN A 59 8.72 8.12 9.30
C GLN A 59 9.27 7.05 10.25
N LEU A 60 9.58 5.86 9.74
CA LEU A 60 10.27 4.83 10.54
C LEU A 60 11.67 5.26 10.94
N ALA A 61 12.41 5.89 10.02
CA ALA A 61 13.75 6.39 10.31
C ALA A 61 13.73 7.53 11.34
N SER A 62 12.72 8.41 11.29
CA SER A 62 12.58 9.51 12.26
C SER A 62 12.14 9.03 13.64
N ARG A 63 11.29 8.00 13.74
CA ARG A 63 10.90 7.38 15.02
C ARG A 63 12.02 6.62 15.73
N ARG A 64 13.09 6.27 15.01
CA ARG A 64 14.26 5.58 15.58
C ARG A 64 15.28 6.54 16.21
N ARG A 65 15.08 7.86 16.08
CA ARG A 65 15.92 8.89 16.70
C ARG A 65 15.30 9.40 18.00
#